data_AF-A0A4S9YL66-F1
#
_entry.id   AF-A0A4S9YL66-F1
#
_cell.length_a   1.000
_cell.length_b   1.000
_cell.length_c   1.000
_cell.angle_alpha   90.00
_cell.angle_beta   90.00
_cell.angle_gamma   90.00
#
_symmetry.space_group_name_H-M   'P 1'
#
loop_
_entity.id
_entity.type
_entity.pdbx_description
1 polymer ?
#
loop_
_entity_poly.entity_id
_entity_poly.type
_entity_poly.pdbx_seq_one_letter_code
_entity_poly.pdbx_strand_id
1 'polypeptide(L)'
;MWSPFFSNAFKSRFTVATNPVFLLDDQDDDFEAVSAMVKHMYGMSYGKHPLNRGGLELKDDHIPYWEQAIYHQLAVYTAADKYDCPAVRRAALELMNIYLGITASSTLDPPAVVRKLSFFIPLNALISKICGPDAPKLADQSLYADTVKFCVRWHPRLIYHAEYRAAFQKKALYDATSHEKMYEAHITYLEGKQGINRP
;
A
#
# COMPACT_ATOMS: atom_id res chain seq x y z
N MET A 1 8.48 -20.15 11.96
CA MET A 1 9.07 -19.09 12.82
C MET A 1 8.35 -17.81 12.49
N TRP A 2 7.66 -17.18 13.44
CA TRP A 2 6.62 -16.17 13.16
C TRP A 2 7.20 -14.83 12.70
N SER A 3 8.38 -14.47 13.21
CA SER A 3 9.21 -13.36 12.75
C SER A 3 10.69 -13.67 13.00
N PRO A 4 11.55 -13.69 11.97
CA PRO A 4 12.99 -13.84 12.15
C PRO A 4 13.61 -12.69 12.94
N PHE A 5 13.06 -11.47 12.84
CA PHE A 5 13.49 -10.32 13.65
C PHE A 5 13.45 -10.66 15.15
N PHE A 6 12.31 -11.09 15.68
CA PHE A 6 12.19 -11.42 17.11
C PHE A 6 13.02 -12.64 17.49
N SER A 7 13.09 -13.66 16.62
CA SER A 7 13.96 -14.82 16.89
C SER A 7 15.42 -14.39 17.03
N ASN A 8 15.89 -13.47 16.18
CA ASN A 8 17.26 -12.96 16.23
C ASN A 8 17.47 -12.04 17.42
N ALA A 9 16.53 -11.12 17.70
CA ALA A 9 16.60 -10.19 18.82
C ALA A 9 16.72 -10.93 20.16
N PHE A 10 15.84 -11.90 20.43
CA PHE A 10 15.80 -12.63 21.70
C PHE A 10 16.90 -13.69 21.85
N LYS A 11 17.58 -14.08 20.77
CA LYS A 11 18.74 -14.98 20.82
C LYS A 11 20.08 -14.24 20.69
N SER A 12 20.04 -12.92 20.58
CA SER A 12 21.23 -12.10 20.40
C SER A 12 22.06 -11.98 21.68
N ARG A 13 23.26 -11.43 21.55
CA ARG A 13 24.12 -11.07 22.70
C ARG A 13 23.88 -9.64 23.19
N PHE A 14 22.90 -8.94 22.63
CA PHE A 14 22.60 -7.56 22.97
C PHE A 14 21.67 -7.49 24.20
N THR A 15 21.66 -6.35 24.88
CA THR A 15 20.86 -6.11 26.09
C THR A 15 19.36 -6.34 25.88
N VAL A 16 18.88 -6.15 24.66
CA VAL A 16 17.49 -6.44 24.26
C VAL A 16 17.09 -7.90 24.48
N ALA A 17 18.03 -8.85 24.37
CA ALA A 17 17.76 -10.26 24.59
C ALA A 17 17.50 -10.60 26.06
N THR A 18 18.04 -9.80 26.97
CA THR A 18 17.93 -9.99 28.43
C THR A 18 16.90 -9.08 29.08
N ASN A 19 16.27 -8.18 28.31
CA ASN A 19 15.28 -7.25 28.83
C ASN A 19 13.92 -7.94 28.93
N PRO A 20 13.23 -7.92 30.10
CA PRO A 20 11.88 -8.48 30.24
C PRO A 20 10.81 -7.71 29.45
N VAL A 21 11.11 -6.49 28.99
CA VAL A 21 10.20 -5.64 28.21
C VAL A 21 10.83 -5.34 26.85
N PHE A 22 10.10 -5.66 25.79
CA PHE A 22 10.42 -5.23 24.43
C PHE A 22 9.44 -4.14 24.02
N LEU A 23 9.92 -2.91 23.92
CA LEU A 23 9.12 -1.79 23.43
C LEU A 23 9.09 -1.84 21.90
N LEU A 24 7.89 -1.79 21.33
CA LEU A 24 7.65 -1.69 19.90
C LEU A 24 7.53 -0.20 19.51
N ASP A 25 8.38 0.67 20.10
CA ASP A 25 8.13 2.11 20.30
C ASP A 25 8.75 3.07 19.29
N ASP A 26 8.66 2.78 18.00
CA ASP A 26 8.74 3.92 17.10
C ASP A 26 7.43 4.70 17.30
N GLN A 27 7.51 5.96 17.73
CA GLN A 27 6.33 6.82 18.01
C GLN A 27 5.36 6.94 16.81
N ASP A 28 5.79 6.47 15.63
CA ASP A 28 5.05 6.44 14.37
C ASP A 28 4.36 5.10 14.07
N ASP A 29 4.60 4.04 14.86
CA ASP A 29 3.98 2.72 14.64
C ASP A 29 2.49 2.76 15.01
N ASP A 30 1.63 2.39 14.06
CA ASP A 30 0.19 2.25 14.31
C ASP A 30 -0.07 1.08 15.27
N PHE A 31 -0.67 1.38 16.42
CA PHE A 31 -0.96 0.39 17.46
C PHE A 31 -1.81 -0.78 16.96
N GLU A 32 -2.81 -0.52 16.11
CA GLU A 32 -3.65 -1.58 15.55
C GLU A 32 -2.88 -2.47 14.58
N ALA A 33 -1.98 -1.87 13.79
CA ALA A 33 -1.10 -2.61 12.89
C ALA A 33 -0.16 -3.54 13.65
N VAL A 34 0.49 -3.04 14.70
CA VAL A 34 1.37 -3.83 15.57
C VAL A 34 0.57 -4.91 16.30
N SER A 35 -0.59 -4.56 16.86
CA SER A 35 -1.51 -5.49 17.53
C SER A 35 -1.95 -6.62 16.59
N ALA A 36 -2.31 -6.32 15.35
CA ALA A 36 -2.69 -7.29 14.34
C ALA A 36 -1.54 -8.25 14.00
N MET A 37 -0.31 -7.73 13.90
CA MET A 37 0.89 -8.54 13.70
C MET A 37 1.15 -9.46 14.90
N VAL A 38 1.08 -8.94 16.13
CA VAL A 38 1.28 -9.74 17.36
C VAL A 38 0.20 -10.81 17.48
N LYS A 39 -1.08 -10.49 17.25
CA LYS A 39 -2.17 -11.47 17.19
C LYS A 39 -1.86 -12.59 16.19
N HIS A 40 -1.34 -12.25 15.01
CA HIS A 40 -0.87 -13.24 14.04
C HIS A 40 0.21 -14.13 14.66
N MET A 41 1.22 -13.59 15.33
CA MET A 41 2.29 -14.36 15.98
C MET A 41 1.80 -15.32 17.08
N TYR A 42 0.63 -15.08 17.65
CA TYR A 42 -0.01 -15.93 18.67
C TYR A 42 -1.09 -16.86 18.09
N GLY A 43 -1.14 -17.06 16.77
CA GLY A 43 -2.03 -18.02 16.10
C GLY A 43 -3.32 -17.44 15.55
N MET A 44 -3.61 -16.16 15.79
CA MET A 44 -4.75 -15.48 15.18
C MET A 44 -4.37 -14.94 13.81
N SER A 45 -4.36 -15.80 12.80
CA SER A 45 -3.93 -15.47 11.43
C SER A 45 -4.58 -14.18 10.89
N TYR A 46 -3.76 -13.17 10.60
CA TYR A 46 -4.19 -11.91 9.94
C TYR A 46 -4.96 -12.17 8.63
N GLY A 47 -6.08 -11.46 8.44
CA GLY A 47 -6.95 -11.59 7.27
C GLY A 47 -7.87 -12.82 7.26
N LYS A 48 -7.71 -13.74 8.23
CA LYS A 48 -8.39 -15.05 8.23
C LYS A 48 -9.12 -15.34 9.54
N HIS A 49 -8.51 -14.99 10.66
CA HIS A 49 -9.07 -15.27 11.98
C HIS A 49 -10.16 -14.26 12.35
N PRO A 50 -11.28 -14.66 12.99
CA PRO A 50 -12.36 -13.74 13.34
C PRO A 50 -11.94 -12.54 14.20
N LEU A 51 -10.95 -12.73 15.08
CA LEU A 51 -10.39 -11.67 15.94
C LEU A 51 -9.21 -10.90 15.31
N ASN A 52 -8.85 -11.24 14.05
CA ASN A 52 -7.76 -10.60 13.32
C ASN A 52 -8.06 -10.56 11.81
N ARG A 53 -9.28 -10.16 11.44
CA ARG A 53 -9.77 -10.21 10.04
C ARG A 53 -9.09 -9.20 9.12
N GLY A 54 -8.29 -8.28 9.66
CA GLY A 54 -7.72 -7.16 8.89
C GLY A 54 -8.77 -6.13 8.43
N GLY A 55 -10.03 -6.29 8.84
CA GLY A 55 -11.06 -5.27 8.69
C GLY A 55 -10.95 -4.23 9.81
N LEU A 56 -11.18 -2.97 9.46
CA LEU A 56 -11.19 -1.88 10.42
C LEU A 56 -12.54 -1.80 11.15
N GLU A 57 -12.51 -1.54 12.45
CA GLU A 57 -13.63 -0.85 13.12
C GLU A 57 -13.56 0.63 12.69
N LEU A 58 -14.65 1.14 12.11
CA LEU A 58 -14.72 2.52 11.61
C LEU A 58 -14.41 3.49 12.76
N LYS A 59 -13.37 4.31 12.61
CA LYS A 59 -12.99 5.32 13.61
C LYS A 59 -13.52 6.72 13.28
N ASP A 60 -13.87 6.96 12.02
CA ASP A 60 -14.35 8.25 11.53
C ASP A 60 -15.45 8.07 10.47
N ASP A 61 -16.64 8.60 10.72
CA ASP A 61 -17.77 8.54 9.80
C ASP A 61 -17.61 9.49 8.59
N HIS A 62 -16.66 10.43 8.65
CA HIS A 62 -16.40 11.40 7.59
C HIS A 62 -15.40 10.90 6.54
N ILE A 63 -14.64 9.84 6.83
CA ILE A 63 -13.69 9.23 5.89
C ILE A 63 -14.33 7.99 5.27
N PRO A 64 -14.35 7.84 3.93
CA PRO A 64 -14.87 6.63 3.30
C PRO A 64 -14.19 5.35 3.82
N TYR A 65 -14.98 4.29 4.05
CA TYR A 65 -14.48 2.99 4.54
C TYR A 65 -13.27 2.46 3.74
N TRP A 66 -13.28 2.59 2.42
CA TRP A 66 -12.20 2.08 1.56
C TRP A 66 -10.87 2.79 1.80
N GLU A 67 -10.89 4.09 2.10
CA GLU A 67 -9.71 4.89 2.37
C GLU A 67 -9.08 4.46 3.70
N GLN A 68 -9.90 4.36 4.74
CA GLN A 68 -9.49 3.85 6.06
C GLN A 68 -8.93 2.43 5.96
N ALA A 69 -9.58 1.56 5.20
CA ALA A 69 -9.15 0.19 5.00
C ALA A 69 -7.78 0.11 4.33
N ILE A 70 -7.53 0.90 3.27
CA ILE A 70 -6.24 0.91 2.58
C ILE A 70 -5.13 1.46 3.48
N TYR A 71 -5.37 2.55 4.22
CA TYR A 71 -4.35 3.07 5.14
C TYR A 71 -4.01 2.08 6.24
N HIS A 72 -4.99 1.34 6.76
CA HIS A 72 -4.71 0.28 7.71
C HIS A 72 -3.88 -0.85 7.11
N GLN A 73 -4.18 -1.29 5.88
CA GLN A 73 -3.34 -2.30 5.22
C GLN A 73 -1.91 -1.79 5.00
N LEU A 74 -1.73 -0.51 4.66
CA LEU A 74 -0.40 0.09 4.52
C LEU A 74 0.37 0.08 5.85
N ALA A 75 -0.30 0.46 6.94
CA ALA A 75 0.29 0.45 8.27
C ALA A 75 0.69 -0.96 8.71
N VAL A 76 -0.20 -1.95 8.50
CA VAL A 76 0.07 -3.36 8.80
C VAL A 76 1.22 -3.90 7.96
N TYR A 77 1.27 -3.58 6.65
CA TYR A 77 2.37 -3.98 5.79
C TYR A 77 3.70 -3.41 6.28
N THR A 78 3.72 -2.12 6.63
CA THR A 78 4.93 -1.42 7.10
C THR A 78 5.43 -1.99 8.42
N ALA A 79 4.53 -2.21 9.39
CA ALA A 79 4.89 -2.85 10.66
C ALA A 79 5.41 -4.28 10.44
N ALA A 80 4.73 -5.07 9.60
CA ALA A 80 5.17 -6.41 9.27
C ALA A 80 6.49 -6.44 8.48
N ASP A 81 6.82 -5.40 7.73
CA ASP A 81 8.12 -5.28 7.07
C ASP A 81 9.24 -5.01 8.07
N LYS A 82 9.02 -4.02 8.94
CA LYS A 82 9.95 -3.64 10.00
C LYS A 82 10.30 -4.79 10.94
N TYR A 83 9.29 -5.51 11.42
CA TYR A 83 9.47 -6.63 12.35
C TYR A 83 9.62 -7.98 11.64
N ASP A 84 9.91 -7.98 10.34
CA ASP A 84 10.09 -9.16 9.49
C ASP A 84 9.05 -10.25 9.75
N CYS A 85 7.79 -9.98 9.44
CA CYS A 85 6.68 -10.92 9.50
C CYS A 85 6.11 -11.17 8.08
N PRO A 86 6.76 -12.02 7.26
CA PRO A 86 6.42 -12.17 5.85
C PRO A 86 4.99 -12.68 5.59
N ALA A 87 4.41 -13.44 6.53
CA ALA A 87 3.04 -13.92 6.41
C ALA A 87 2.00 -12.79 6.56
N VAL A 88 2.25 -11.84 7.46
CA VAL A 88 1.40 -10.66 7.65
C VAL A 88 1.58 -9.69 6.49
N ARG A 89 2.82 -9.43 6.03
CA ARG A 89 3.07 -8.63 4.82
C ARG A 89 2.24 -9.10 3.62
N ARG A 90 2.30 -10.40 3.33
CA ARG A 90 1.56 -11.00 2.21
C ARG A 90 0.05 -10.83 2.35
N ALA A 91 -0.49 -11.07 3.55
CA ALA A 91 -1.92 -10.94 3.81
C ALA A 91 -2.40 -9.47 3.71
N ALA A 92 -1.62 -8.52 4.21
CA ALA A 92 -1.95 -7.09 4.09
C ALA A 92 -1.91 -6.61 2.64
N LEU A 93 -0.91 -7.05 1.86
CA LEU A 93 -0.83 -6.76 0.42
C LEU A 93 -2.02 -7.35 -0.34
N GLU A 94 -2.42 -8.58 -0.03
CA GLU A 94 -3.59 -9.23 -0.64
C GLU A 94 -4.88 -8.42 -0.37
N LEU A 95 -5.11 -8.01 0.88
CA LEU A 95 -6.24 -7.16 1.25
C LEU A 95 -6.18 -5.79 0.57
N MET A 96 -5.01 -5.15 0.52
CA MET A 96 -4.85 -3.86 -0.16
C MET A 96 -5.17 -3.99 -1.66
N ASN A 97 -4.69 -5.05 -2.30
CA ASN A 97 -4.98 -5.32 -3.71
C ASN A 97 -6.47 -5.59 -3.96
N ILE A 98 -7.19 -6.18 -3.01
CA ILE A 98 -8.66 -6.31 -3.07
C ILE A 98 -9.33 -4.94 -3.00
N TYR A 99 -8.95 -4.09 -2.04
CA TYR A 99 -9.54 -2.75 -1.89
C TYR A 99 -9.25 -1.82 -3.07
N LEU A 100 -8.06 -1.91 -3.67
CA LEU A 100 -7.68 -1.18 -4.87
C LEU A 100 -8.27 -1.80 -6.17
N GLY A 101 -8.95 -2.95 -6.07
CA GLY A 101 -9.48 -3.67 -7.23
C GLY A 101 -8.41 -4.21 -8.17
N ILE A 102 -7.19 -4.44 -7.67
CA ILE A 102 -6.05 -4.97 -8.42
C ILE A 102 -6.25 -6.46 -8.74
N THR A 103 -6.89 -7.21 -7.84
CA THR A 103 -7.15 -8.66 -7.99
C THR A 103 -8.47 -9.00 -8.70
N ALA A 104 -9.35 -8.02 -8.97
CA ALA A 104 -10.63 -8.24 -9.62
C ALA A 104 -10.67 -7.66 -11.05
N SER A 105 -10.53 -8.56 -12.03
CA SER A 105 -10.97 -8.48 -13.43
C SER A 105 -10.69 -7.20 -14.24
N SER A 106 -9.70 -7.36 -15.11
CA SER A 106 -9.71 -6.99 -16.53
C SER A 106 -11.12 -6.74 -17.15
N THR A 107 -11.20 -5.75 -18.05
CA THR A 107 -12.27 -5.42 -19.04
C THR A 107 -13.37 -4.39 -18.74
N LEU A 108 -13.62 -3.93 -17.50
CA LEU A 108 -14.65 -2.90 -17.25
C LEU A 108 -14.08 -1.51 -16.96
N ASP A 109 -14.95 -0.51 -17.19
CA ASP A 109 -14.78 0.91 -16.87
C ASP A 109 -14.12 1.14 -15.49
N PRO A 110 -13.47 2.30 -15.25
CA PRO A 110 -12.96 2.62 -13.93
C PRO A 110 -14.05 2.33 -12.90
N PRO A 111 -13.75 1.64 -11.78
CA PRO A 111 -14.72 1.43 -10.73
C PRO A 111 -15.43 2.75 -10.45
N ALA A 112 -16.76 2.76 -10.24
CA ALA A 112 -17.52 3.99 -10.03
C ALA A 112 -16.91 4.91 -8.94
N VAL A 113 -16.11 4.33 -8.05
CA VAL A 113 -15.30 5.03 -7.04
C VAL A 113 -14.20 5.93 -7.65
N VAL A 114 -13.50 5.49 -8.70
CA VAL A 114 -12.46 6.27 -9.41
C VAL A 114 -13.06 7.47 -10.15
N ARG A 115 -14.37 7.45 -10.44
CA ARG A 115 -15.05 8.60 -11.08
C ARG A 115 -15.38 9.73 -10.10
N LYS A 116 -15.25 9.53 -8.78
CA LYS A 116 -15.55 10.57 -7.79
C LYS A 116 -14.29 11.39 -7.48
N LEU A 117 -14.44 12.72 -7.50
CA LEU A 117 -13.36 13.67 -7.18
C LEU A 117 -12.71 13.37 -5.81
N SER A 118 -13.53 12.97 -4.82
CA SER A 118 -13.10 12.60 -3.47
C SER A 118 -12.18 11.37 -3.39
N PHE A 119 -12.02 10.61 -4.48
CA PHE A 119 -11.11 9.46 -4.55
C PHE A 119 -9.67 9.86 -4.86
N PHE A 120 -9.46 10.97 -5.58
CA PHE A 120 -8.15 11.32 -6.11
C PHE A 120 -7.20 11.91 -5.06
N ILE A 121 -7.73 12.67 -4.09
CA ILE A 121 -6.89 13.23 -3.02
C ILE A 121 -6.30 12.10 -2.15
N PRO A 122 -7.10 11.15 -1.63
CA PRO A 122 -6.55 10.02 -0.88
C PRO A 122 -5.66 9.10 -1.73
N LEU A 123 -6.02 8.88 -3.00
CA LEU A 123 -5.20 8.09 -3.91
C LEU A 123 -3.83 8.74 -4.13
N ASN A 124 -3.77 10.05 -4.36
CA ASN A 124 -2.51 10.77 -4.53
C ASN A 124 -1.63 10.66 -3.27
N ALA A 125 -2.23 10.82 -2.09
CA ALA A 125 -1.54 10.66 -0.82
C ALA A 125 -1.00 9.24 -0.64
N LEU A 126 -1.79 8.22 -0.97
CA LEU A 126 -1.36 6.82 -0.94
C LEU A 126 -0.19 6.56 -1.91
N ILE A 127 -0.32 6.99 -3.16
CA ILE A 127 0.72 6.83 -4.18
C ILE A 127 2.01 7.51 -3.72
N SER A 128 1.93 8.74 -3.21
CA SER A 128 3.09 9.47 -2.70
C SER A 128 3.74 8.76 -1.51
N LYS A 129 2.95 8.19 -0.59
CA LYS A 129 3.48 7.43 0.56
C LYS A 129 4.21 6.14 0.17
N ILE A 130 3.83 5.49 -0.94
CA ILE A 130 4.41 4.20 -1.36
C ILE A 130 5.51 4.41 -2.42
N CYS A 131 5.26 5.27 -3.40
CA CYS A 131 6.08 5.43 -4.59
C CYS A 131 6.72 6.81 -4.69
N GLY A 132 6.44 7.74 -3.77
CA GLY A 132 6.93 9.11 -3.84
C GLY A 132 8.44 9.23 -3.60
N PRO A 133 9.01 10.42 -3.86
CA PRO A 133 10.45 10.65 -3.71
C PRO A 133 10.97 10.45 -2.28
N ASP A 134 10.12 10.75 -1.29
CA ASP A 134 10.42 10.63 0.14
C ASP A 134 9.81 9.37 0.78
N ALA A 135 9.29 8.44 -0.03
CA ALA A 135 8.68 7.21 0.47
C ALA A 135 9.72 6.34 1.19
N PRO A 136 9.37 5.69 2.32
CA PRO A 136 10.28 4.80 3.02
C PRO A 136 10.65 3.60 2.15
N LYS A 137 11.93 3.24 2.16
CA LYS A 137 12.41 2.03 1.47
C LYS A 137 12.11 0.79 2.31
N LEU A 138 11.02 0.13 1.96
CA LEU A 138 10.65 -1.17 2.55
C LEU A 138 11.66 -2.26 2.12
N ALA A 139 11.93 -3.22 3.00
CA ALA A 139 12.78 -4.36 2.68
C ALA A 139 12.13 -5.25 1.62
N ASP A 140 10.80 -5.44 1.70
CA ASP A 140 9.99 -6.10 0.68
C ASP A 140 9.40 -5.08 -0.30
N GLN A 141 9.80 -5.20 -1.57
CA GLN A 141 9.42 -4.27 -2.64
C GLN A 141 8.09 -4.65 -3.33
N SER A 142 7.38 -5.68 -2.86
CA SER A 142 6.17 -6.16 -3.53
C SER A 142 5.05 -5.11 -3.54
N LEU A 143 4.86 -4.41 -2.41
CA LEU A 143 3.86 -3.34 -2.31
C LEU A 143 4.15 -2.19 -3.29
N TYR A 144 5.42 -1.78 -3.38
CA TYR A 144 5.86 -0.78 -4.34
C TYR A 144 5.59 -1.25 -5.77
N ALA A 145 6.03 -2.47 -6.13
CA ALA A 145 5.88 -3.01 -7.47
C ALA A 145 4.40 -3.10 -7.91
N ASP A 146 3.52 -3.58 -7.04
CA ASP A 146 2.09 -3.70 -7.32
C ASP A 146 1.43 -2.31 -7.47
N THR A 147 1.80 -1.35 -6.62
CA THR A 147 1.29 0.03 -6.69
C THR A 147 1.75 0.72 -7.97
N VAL A 148 3.01 0.55 -8.38
CA VAL A 148 3.53 1.06 -9.65
C VAL A 148 2.80 0.42 -10.83
N LYS A 149 2.60 -0.90 -10.81
CA LYS A 149 1.86 -1.61 -11.85
C LYS A 149 0.42 -1.12 -11.98
N PHE A 150 -0.26 -0.88 -10.86
CA PHE A 150 -1.58 -0.24 -10.84
C PHE A 150 -1.52 1.15 -11.48
N CYS A 151 -0.58 1.99 -11.06
CA CYS A 151 -0.44 3.34 -11.57
C CYS A 151 -0.15 3.37 -13.08
N VAL A 152 0.78 2.55 -13.58
CA VAL A 152 1.10 2.44 -15.02
C VAL A 152 -0.16 2.11 -15.83
N ARG A 153 -0.95 1.13 -15.37
CA ARG A 153 -2.17 0.70 -16.04
C ARG A 153 -3.22 1.82 -16.12
N TRP A 154 -3.34 2.62 -15.06
CA TRP A 154 -4.40 3.62 -14.92
C TRP A 154 -3.96 5.04 -15.27
N HIS A 155 -2.66 5.30 -15.38
CA HIS A 155 -2.10 6.62 -15.64
C HIS A 155 -2.75 7.35 -16.83
N PRO A 156 -2.98 6.70 -17.99
CA PRO A 156 -3.63 7.38 -19.12
C PRO A 156 -5.03 7.91 -18.81
N ARG A 157 -5.73 7.33 -17.82
CA ARG A 157 -7.04 7.81 -17.37
C ARG A 157 -6.89 8.84 -16.25
N LEU A 158 -5.99 8.58 -15.28
CA LEU A 158 -5.74 9.45 -14.13
C LEU A 158 -5.27 10.85 -14.54
N ILE A 159 -4.45 10.97 -15.58
CA ILE A 159 -3.86 12.25 -16.04
C ILE A 159 -4.90 13.27 -16.54
N TYR A 160 -6.12 12.84 -16.86
CA TYR A 160 -7.21 13.75 -17.23
C TYR A 160 -7.81 14.46 -16.00
N HIS A 161 -7.63 13.91 -14.80
CA HIS A 161 -8.09 14.53 -13.55
C HIS A 161 -7.12 15.61 -13.07
N ALA A 162 -7.65 16.78 -12.75
CA ALA A 162 -6.85 17.97 -12.45
C ALA A 162 -5.95 17.80 -11.21
N GLU A 163 -6.45 17.17 -10.14
CA GLU A 163 -5.64 16.99 -8.91
C GLU A 163 -4.47 16.04 -9.14
N TYR A 164 -4.72 14.89 -9.78
CA TYR A 164 -3.66 13.94 -10.13
C TYR A 164 -2.64 14.58 -11.09
N ARG A 165 -3.12 15.25 -12.15
CA ARG A 165 -2.23 15.92 -13.12
C ARG A 165 -1.34 16.98 -12.47
N ALA A 166 -1.89 17.80 -11.58
CA ALA A 166 -1.14 18.82 -10.88
C ALA A 166 -0.06 18.20 -9.97
N ALA A 167 -0.40 17.15 -9.21
CA ALA A 167 0.56 16.45 -8.36
C ALA A 167 1.64 15.71 -9.17
N PHE A 168 1.26 15.11 -10.30
CA PHE A 168 2.19 14.47 -11.24
C PHE A 168 3.18 15.48 -11.84
N GLN A 169 2.70 16.61 -12.36
CA GLN A 169 3.57 17.65 -12.94
C GLN A 169 4.55 18.24 -11.92
N LYS A 170 4.14 18.32 -10.65
CA LYS A 170 5.00 18.75 -9.53
C LYS A 170 5.99 17.67 -9.06
N LYS A 171 5.98 16.47 -9.66
CA LYS A 171 6.79 15.31 -9.26
C LYS A 171 6.60 14.91 -7.78
N ALA A 172 5.36 15.08 -7.27
CA ALA A 172 5.04 14.78 -5.87
C ALA A 172 4.55 13.34 -5.64
N LEU A 173 4.19 12.62 -6.71
CA LEU A 173 3.57 11.30 -6.62
C LEU A 173 4.58 10.15 -6.73
N TYR A 174 5.62 10.32 -7.52
CA TYR A 174 6.51 9.23 -7.93
C TYR A 174 7.97 9.62 -7.76
N ASP A 175 8.80 8.67 -7.35
CA ASP A 175 10.24 8.70 -7.52
C ASP A 175 10.61 8.78 -9.00
N ALA A 176 11.88 9.07 -9.28
CA ALA A 176 12.36 9.26 -10.66
C ALA A 176 12.05 8.06 -11.58
N THR A 177 12.25 6.83 -11.07
CA THR A 177 12.07 5.60 -11.84
C THR A 177 10.60 5.36 -12.19
N SER A 178 9.71 5.50 -11.22
CA SER A 178 8.28 5.30 -11.43
C SER A 178 7.65 6.42 -12.22
N HIS A 179 8.17 7.64 -12.08
CA HIS A 179 7.73 8.81 -12.86
C HIS A 179 7.98 8.61 -14.36
N GLU A 180 9.14 8.08 -14.73
CA GLU A 180 9.47 7.74 -16.12
C GLU A 180 8.53 6.69 -16.70
N LYS A 181 8.24 5.61 -15.94
CA LYS A 181 7.27 4.58 -16.34
C LYS A 181 5.88 5.16 -16.63
N MET A 182 5.45 6.17 -15.89
CA MET A 182 4.17 6.85 -16.16
C MET A 182 4.18 7.60 -17.48
N TYR A 183 5.29 8.29 -17.80
CA TYR A 183 5.44 8.96 -19.10
C TYR A 183 5.39 7.97 -20.26
N GLU A 184 6.14 6.86 -20.18
CA GLU A 184 6.13 5.80 -21.19
C GLU A 184 4.73 5.21 -21.40
N ALA A 185 4.00 4.97 -20.30
CA ALA A 185 2.63 4.48 -20.34
C ALA A 185 1.69 5.47 -21.05
N HIS A 186 1.88 6.77 -20.83
CA HIS A 186 1.09 7.81 -21.49
C HIS A 186 1.36 7.86 -23.00
N ILE A 187 2.63 7.85 -23.41
CA ILE A 187 3.03 7.86 -24.83
C ILE A 187 2.44 6.65 -25.54
N THR A 188 2.64 5.44 -24.98
CA THR A 188 2.13 4.18 -25.54
C THR A 188 0.61 4.23 -25.75
N TYR A 189 -0.13 4.81 -24.80
CA TYR A 189 -1.57 4.97 -24.92
C TYR A 189 -1.98 5.92 -26.06
N LEU A 190 -1.27 7.03 -26.24
CA LEU A 190 -1.54 7.98 -27.32
C LEU A 190 -1.24 7.37 -28.69
N GLU A 191 -0.11 6.66 -28.84
CA GLU A 191 0.27 5.98 -30.08
C GLU A 191 -0.74 4.90 -30.46
N GLY A 192 -1.19 4.08 -29.49
CA GLY A 192 -2.23 3.08 -29.71
C GLY A 192 -3.56 3.69 -30.16
N LYS A 193 -3.96 4.83 -29.59
CA LYS A 193 -5.15 5.59 -30.05
C LYS A 193 -4.99 6.16 -31.45
N GLN A 194 -3.81 6.68 -31.79
CA GLN A 194 -3.54 7.23 -33.12
C GLN A 194 -3.47 6.15 -34.20
N GLY A 195 -2.98 4.95 -33.86
CA GLY A 195 -2.96 3.79 -34.77
C GLY A 195 -4.35 3.24 -35.10
N ILE A 196 -5.29 3.28 -34.14
CA ILE A 196 -6.71 2.89 -34.35
C ILE A 196 -7.46 3.93 -35.21
N ASN A 197 -7.03 5.20 -35.18
CA ASN A 197 -7.66 6.30 -35.91
C ASN A 197 -6.99 6.63 -37.27
N ARG A 198 -6.10 5.77 -37.78
CA ARG A 198 -5.62 5.88 -39.17
C ARG A 198 -6.64 5.20 -40.10
N PRO A 199 -7.19 5.89 -41.11
CA PRO A 199 -8.15 5.32 -42.06
C PRO A 199 -7.53 4.22 -42.94
#